data_AF-A0A3R7T845-F1
#
_entry.id   AF-A0A3R7T845-F1
#
_cell.length_a   1.000
_cell.length_b   1.000
_cell.length_c   1.000
_cell.angle_alpha   90.00
_cell.angle_beta   90.00
_cell.angle_gamma   90.00
#
_symmetry.space_group_name_H-M   'P 1'
#
loop_
_entity.id
_entity.type
_entity.pdbx_description
1 polymer ?
#
loop_
_entity_poly.entity_id
_entity_poly.type
_entity_poly.pdbx_seq_one_letter_code
_entity_poly.pdbx_strand_id
1 'polypeptide(L)' 'MGVGVKTRLGMNFLLGFEIKALYTFSDNLDGSFPTFVDEIDQQPAFGNGLSNDWIIFSGFSLSYSFGRGWFIEGLL' A
#
# COMPACT_ATOMS: atom_id res chain seq x y z
N MET A 1 -8.25 0.74 0.70
CA MET A 1 -8.30 2.21 0.47
C MET A 1 -6.95 2.84 0.78
N GLY A 2 -6.65 4.05 0.29
CA GLY A 2 -5.37 4.70 0.56
C GLY A 2 -5.36 6.19 0.30
N VAL A 3 -4.37 6.86 0.86
CA VAL A 3 -4.13 8.31 0.72
C VAL A 3 -2.65 8.56 0.46
N GLY A 4 -2.35 9.64 -0.27
CA GLY A 4 -0.98 10.00 -0.57
C GLY A 4 -0.85 11.47 -0.96
N VAL A 5 0.37 11.98 -0.84
CA VAL A 5 0.74 13.33 -1.22
C VAL A 5 1.88 13.28 -2.24
N LYS A 6 1.89 14.22 -3.17
CA LYS A 6 2.95 14.38 -4.16
C LYS A 6 3.39 15.83 -4.21
N THR A 7 4.70 16.03 -4.29
CA THR A 7 5.31 17.35 -4.41
C THR A 7 6.37 17.36 -5.50
N ARG A 8 6.51 18.50 -6.16
CA ARG A 8 7.53 18.70 -7.18
C ARG A 8 8.83 19.14 -6.52
N LEU A 9 9.93 18.48 -6.86
CA LEU A 9 11.29 18.84 -6.48
C LEU A 9 12.02 19.40 -7.70
N GLY A 10 12.17 20.72 -7.76
CA GLY A 10 12.76 21.41 -8.91
C GLY A 10 11.88 21.32 -10.16
N MET A 11 12.50 21.21 -11.34
CA MET A 11 11.75 21.20 -12.60
C MET A 11 11.40 19.79 -13.09
N ASN A 12 12.19 18.79 -12.70
CA ASN A 12 12.16 17.46 -13.33
C ASN A 12 11.83 16.32 -12.38
N PHE A 13 11.84 16.53 -11.06
CA PHE A 13 11.58 15.46 -10.11
C PHE A 13 10.23 15.64 -9.42
N LEU A 14 9.53 14.53 -9.21
CA LEU A 14 8.32 14.46 -8.41
C LEU A 14 8.55 13.43 -7.30
N LEU A 15 8.36 13.85 -6.06
CA LEU A 15 8.42 12.99 -4.89
C LEU A 15 6.99 12.69 -4.43
N GLY A 16 6.68 11.42 -4.17
CA GLY A 16 5.40 11.00 -3.63
C GLY A 16 5.58 10.18 -2.36
N PHE A 17 4.62 10.30 -1.44
CA PHE A 17 4.47 9.42 -0.29
C PHE A 17 3.03 8.90 -0.26
N GLU A 18 2.87 7.61 0.01
CA GLU A 18 1.56 6.95 -0.01
C GLU A 18 1.42 5.94 1.13
N ILE A 19 0.21 5.83 1.69
CA ILE A 19 -0.19 4.81 2.66
C ILE A 19 -1.49 4.15 2.15
N LYS A 20 -1.56 2.82 2.19
CA LYS A 20 -2.73 2.02 1.82
C LYS A 20 -3.05 1.01 2.90
N ALA A 21 -4.33 0.85 3.19
CA ALA A 21 -4.87 -0.26 3.96
C ALA A 21 -5.67 -1.17 3.02
N LEU A 22 -5.26 -2.43 2.94
CA LEU A 22 -5.96 -3.49 2.21
C LEU A 22 -6.64 -4.40 3.23
N TYR A 23 -7.97 -4.39 3.22
CA TYR A 23 -8.78 -5.35 3.95
C TYR A 23 -8.67 -6.70 3.25
N THR A 24 -8.27 -7.74 3.97
CA THR A 24 -8.31 -9.11 3.44
C THR A 24 -9.66 -9.73 3.75
N PHE A 25 -10.08 -10.72 2.96
CA PHE A 25 -11.30 -11.50 3.25
C PHE A 25 -10.98 -12.77 4.05
N SER A 26 -9.92 -12.76 4.86
CA SER A 26 -9.40 -13.94 5.57
C SER A 26 -8.68 -13.56 6.88
N ASP A 27 -8.81 -14.40 7.90
CA ASP A 27 -8.13 -14.33 9.21
C ASP A 27 -6.86 -15.19 9.29
N ASN A 28 -6.24 -15.46 8.14
CA ASN A 28 -5.19 -16.46 8.02
C ASN A 28 -3.90 -15.90 7.42
N LEU A 29 -3.72 -14.58 7.46
CA LEU A 29 -2.51 -13.95 6.96
C LEU A 29 -1.30 -14.28 7.84
N ASP A 30 -1.51 -14.44 9.15
CA ASP A 30 -0.49 -14.80 10.13
C ASP A 30 -0.49 -16.29 10.52
N GLY A 31 -1.38 -17.09 9.91
CA GLY A 31 -1.50 -18.52 10.17
C GLY A 31 -2.30 -18.88 11.43
N SER A 32 -2.97 -17.91 12.06
CA SER A 32 -3.72 -18.13 13.31
C SER A 32 -5.06 -18.83 13.13
N PHE A 33 -5.69 -18.71 11.95
CA PHE A 33 -6.92 -19.43 11.57
C PHE A 33 -6.75 -20.18 10.23
N PRO A 34 -6.02 -21.31 10.20
CA PRO A 34 -5.74 -22.05 8.97
C PRO A 34 -6.98 -22.73 8.39
N THR A 35 -7.57 -22.15 7.33
CA THR A 35 -8.75 -22.72 6.64
C THR A 35 -8.41 -23.65 5.47
N PHE A 36 -7.12 -23.82 5.16
CA PHE A 36 -6.64 -24.61 4.01
C PHE A 36 -6.04 -25.99 4.40
N VAL A 37 -6.10 -26.34 5.69
CA VAL A 37 -5.53 -27.58 6.25
C VAL A 37 -6.68 -28.45 6.76
N ASP A 38 -6.63 -29.76 6.49
CA ASP A 38 -7.60 -30.74 7.01
C ASP A 38 -7.65 -30.68 8.54
N GLU A 39 -8.83 -30.86 9.13
CA GLU A 39 -9.10 -30.73 10.58
C GLU A 39 -8.17 -31.55 11.48
N ILE A 40 -7.55 -32.61 10.94
CA ILE A 40 -6.60 -33.49 11.66
C ILE A 40 -5.23 -32.83 11.86
N ASP A 41 -4.81 -31.93 10.97
CA ASP A 41 -3.51 -31.23 11.00
C ASP A 41 -3.65 -29.74 11.37
N GLN A 42 -4.85 -29.30 11.78
CA GLN A 42 -5.07 -27.93 12.23
C GLN A 42 -4.37 -27.70 13.57
N GLN A 43 -3.37 -26.82 13.55
CA GLN A 43 -2.89 -26.20 14.78
C GLN A 43 -4.08 -25.51 15.47
N PRO A 44 -4.19 -25.56 16.81
CA PRO A 44 -5.27 -24.90 17.52
C PRO A 44 -5.31 -23.43 17.13
N ALA A 45 -6.45 -22.98 16.61
CA ALA A 45 -6.63 -21.58 16.25
C ALA A 45 -6.41 -20.69 17.49
N PHE A 46 -5.69 -19.59 17.32
CA PHE A 46 -5.32 -18.70 18.42
C PHE A 46 -5.60 -17.24 18.05
N GLY A 47 -5.88 -16.38 19.04
CA GLY A 47 -6.18 -14.98 18.78
C GLY A 47 -7.67 -14.70 18.53
N ASN A 48 -7.96 -13.69 17.70
CA ASN A 48 -9.32 -13.15 17.52
C ASN A 48 -9.83 -13.37 16.09
N GLY A 49 -10.83 -14.24 15.91
CA GLY A 49 -11.47 -14.50 14.61
C GLY A 49 -12.75 -13.68 14.36
N LEU A 50 -12.92 -12.57 15.08
CA LEU A 50 -14.09 -11.68 14.90
C LEU A 50 -13.82 -10.55 13.88
N SER A 51 -12.61 -10.46 13.32
CA SER A 51 -12.24 -9.40 12.37
C SER A 51 -11.12 -9.84 11.44
N ASN A 52 -11.39 -9.82 10.12
CA ASN A 52 -10.41 -10.15 9.08
C ASN A 52 -9.09 -9.38 9.20
N ASP A 53 -8.01 -10.00 8.71
CA ASP A 53 -6.66 -9.41 8.67
C ASP A 53 -6.54 -8.22 7.70
N TRP A 54 -5.64 -7.29 8.03
CA TRP A 54 -5.39 -6.10 7.19
C TRP A 54 -3.92 -6.04 6.80
N ILE A 55 -3.64 -5.69 5.55
CA ILE A 55 -2.28 -5.43 5.07
C ILE A 55 -2.11 -3.92 4.89
N ILE A 56 -1.12 -3.35 5.58
CA ILE A 56 -0.77 -1.94 5.47
C ILE A 56 0.48 -1.78 4.61
N PHE A 57 0.39 -0.95 3.58
CA PHE A 57 1.51 -0.57 2.73
C PHE A 57 1.82 0.90 2.94
N SER A 58 3.11 1.23 3.04
CA SER A 58 3.58 2.62 2.98
C SER A 58 4.84 2.69 2.12
N GLY A 59 5.05 3.81 1.45
CA GLY A 59 6.23 3.94 0.60
C GLY A 59 6.44 5.33 0.02
N PHE A 60 7.68 5.56 -0.40
CA PHE A 60 8.08 6.74 -1.17
C PHE A 60 8.24 6.37 -2.64
N SER A 61 7.92 7.33 -3.51
CA SER A 61 8.15 7.24 -4.94
C SER A 61 8.96 8.45 -5.39
N LEU A 62 9.96 8.22 -6.23
CA LEU A 62 10.71 9.27 -6.91
C LEU A 62 10.53 9.06 -8.40
N SER A 63 9.98 10.07 -9.08
CA SER A 63 9.76 10.04 -10.52
C SER A 63 10.56 11.16 -11.18
N TYR A 64 11.25 10.84 -12.27
CA TYR A 64 11.96 11.81 -13.10
C TYR A 64 11.21 12.00 -14.41
N SER A 65 10.82 13.24 -14.69
CA SER A 65 10.15 13.63 -15.93
C SER A 65 11.16 14.18 -16.94
N PHE A 66 11.22 13.55 -18.11
CA PHE A 66 12.02 14.00 -19.25
C PHE A 66 11.11 14.56 -20.36
N GLY A 67 11.60 15.59 -21.04
CA GLY A 67 10.85 16.34 -22.06
C GLY A 67 10.06 17.52 -21.47
N ARG A 68 10.40 18.74 -21.91
CA ARG A 68 9.51 19.91 -21.78
C ARG A 68 8.79 20.10 -23.10
N GLY A 69 7.46 19.99 -23.10
CA GLY A 69 6.66 20.98 -23.79
C GLY A 69 6.85 22.28 -23.02
N TRP A 70 7.36 23.29 -23.70
CA TRP A 70 7.81 24.60 -23.23
C TRP A 70 6.73 25.44 -22.55
N PHE A 71 6.20 25.02 -21.40
CA PHE A 71 5.20 25.82 -20.69
C PHE A 71 5.84 26.90 -19.82
N ILE A 72 6.16 28.01 -20.50
CA ILE A 72 6.01 29.41 -20.09
C ILE A 72 6.67 29.80 -18.75
N GLU A 73 7.96 30.12 -18.79
CA GLU A 73 8.60 30.99 -17.78
C GLU A 73 8.61 32.48 -18.19
N GLY A 74 7.76 32.92 -19.14
CA GLY A 74 7.87 34.26 -19.71
C GLY A 74 6.57 35.00 -20.03
N LEU A 75 5.44 34.64 -19.41
CA LEU A 75 4.17 35.34 -19.67
C LEU A 75 3.33 35.45 -18.39
N LEU A 76 3.87 36.22 -17.43
CA LEU A 76 3.17 37.06 -16.46
C LEU A 76 4.07 38.25 -16.13
#